data_AF-A0A388S9K9-F1
#
_entry.id   AF-A0A388S9K9-F1
#
_cell.length_a   1.000
_cell.length_b   1.000
_cell.length_c   1.000
_cell.angle_alpha   90.00
_cell.angle_beta   90.00
_cell.angle_gamma   90.00
#
_symmetry.space_group_name_H-M   'P 1'
#
loop_
_entity.id
_entity.type
_entity.pdbx_description
1 polymer ?
#
loop_
_entity_poly.entity_id
_entity_poly.type
_entity_poly.pdbx_seq_one_letter_code
_entity_poly.pdbx_strand_id
1 'polypeptide(L)'
;MRTQNKGTRSSRFRITTIAIAVASSFAMTPAWAADSDIVDKGAQAIAYDISPANDGTNIAIGKNAKVFIGGGTQESMLSFGEDVSFTNLGLSMNIHSNTDAKQNLPSGIAVGTNTYARTASIQIGDHTLEKNKIAIGDTTADKLRQLGVAATTIGTNSYTGGGFATTIGSYNVQSSPYAASGNYDTLNNSTKNAFATVIGTLNSNESMTGTLSSGVANYLGGLANKVTNSNGAVVIGAGNTVKESSAGINSSAYSGHYDSVAAMQQALINGIQQSSGGATLVLGGGNQAEYTQASQLIGVNNTLKGTSSSVSQYNALNGYKNTAENVTQTYITGLGNTVSDSQSDVVIGDYR
;
A
#
# COMPACT_ATOMS: atom_id res chain seq x y z
N MET A 1 -45.93 -45.42 -22.92
CA MET A 1 -44.67 -45.92 -23.53
C MET A 1 -43.58 -44.87 -23.28
N ARG A 2 -42.30 -45.26 -23.24
CA ARG A 2 -41.09 -44.39 -23.07
C ARG A 2 -41.07 -43.16 -24.03
N THR A 3 -40.33 -42.07 -23.82
CA THR A 3 -39.08 -41.87 -23.03
C THR A 3 -38.87 -40.39 -22.63
N GLN A 4 -38.11 -40.12 -21.55
CA GLN A 4 -37.37 -38.85 -21.41
C GLN A 4 -36.26 -38.75 -22.46
N ASN A 5 -35.86 -37.53 -22.83
CA ASN A 5 -34.53 -37.28 -23.41
C ASN A 5 -33.91 -36.02 -22.77
N LYS A 6 -32.77 -36.20 -22.08
CA LYS A 6 -31.84 -35.10 -21.76
C LYS A 6 -30.96 -34.85 -23.00
N GLY A 7 -30.74 -33.59 -23.36
CA GLY A 7 -29.82 -33.19 -24.43
C GLY A 7 -28.90 -32.06 -23.95
N THR A 8 -27.59 -32.27 -24.06
CA THR A 8 -26.56 -31.45 -23.39
C THR A 8 -25.91 -30.43 -24.35
N ARG A 9 -25.50 -29.27 -23.80
CA ARG A 9 -24.47 -28.32 -24.27
C ARG A 9 -24.11 -28.26 -25.77
N SER A 10 -24.24 -27.05 -26.36
CA SER A 10 -23.09 -26.36 -26.99
C SER A 10 -23.42 -24.90 -27.35
N SER A 11 -22.76 -23.93 -26.71
CA SER A 11 -22.71 -22.54 -27.19
C SER A 11 -21.25 -22.14 -27.41
N ARG A 12 -20.78 -22.28 -28.66
CA ARG A 12 -19.44 -21.83 -29.06
C ARG A 12 -19.42 -20.30 -29.18
N PHE A 13 -18.99 -19.61 -28.13
CA PHE A 13 -18.61 -18.20 -28.25
C PHE A 13 -17.23 -18.09 -28.91
N ARG A 14 -17.20 -17.56 -30.14
CA ARG A 14 -15.96 -17.11 -30.78
C ARG A 14 -15.64 -15.71 -30.27
N ILE A 15 -14.54 -15.56 -29.52
CA ILE A 15 -14.02 -14.25 -29.13
C ILE A 15 -12.85 -13.92 -30.06
N THR A 16 -12.94 -12.78 -30.74
CA THR A 16 -11.93 -12.32 -31.70
C THR A 16 -10.80 -11.61 -30.96
N THR A 17 -9.58 -12.14 -31.06
CA THR A 17 -8.39 -11.56 -30.44
C THR A 17 -8.08 -10.18 -31.02
N ILE A 18 -8.06 -9.15 -30.15
CA ILE A 18 -7.43 -7.86 -30.45
C ILE A 18 -6.22 -7.72 -29.54
N ALA A 19 -5.03 -7.90 -30.09
CA ALA A 19 -3.79 -7.64 -29.38
C ALA A 19 -3.52 -6.13 -29.36
N ILE A 20 -3.43 -5.53 -28.17
CA ILE A 20 -2.91 -4.18 -27.98
C ILE A 20 -1.64 -4.32 -27.14
N ALA A 21 -0.49 -4.07 -27.77
CA ALA A 21 0.79 -4.07 -27.10
C ALA A 21 0.91 -2.87 -26.16
N VAL A 22 1.34 -3.11 -24.93
CA VAL A 22 1.90 -2.10 -24.03
C VAL A 22 3.30 -2.56 -23.66
N ALA A 23 4.30 -1.74 -23.95
CA ALA A 23 5.70 -2.13 -23.83
C ALA A 23 6.18 -2.18 -22.37
N SER A 24 6.29 -3.38 -21.83
CA SER A 24 7.35 -3.77 -20.91
C SER A 24 8.06 -5.00 -21.51
N SER A 25 9.36 -5.13 -21.30
CA SER A 25 10.21 -6.09 -22.00
C SER A 25 10.13 -7.51 -21.43
N PHE A 26 8.94 -8.11 -21.49
CA PHE A 26 8.70 -9.53 -21.24
C PHE A 26 8.14 -10.17 -22.50
N ALA A 27 8.78 -11.24 -22.95
CA ALA A 27 8.34 -12.00 -24.13
C ALA A 27 7.11 -12.84 -23.78
N MET A 28 5.94 -12.20 -23.77
CA MET A 28 4.67 -12.87 -23.49
C MET A 28 4.36 -13.90 -24.59
N THR A 29 4.43 -15.18 -24.25
CA THR A 29 3.67 -16.21 -24.97
C THR A 29 2.18 -16.00 -24.69
N PRO A 30 1.28 -16.34 -25.62
CA PRO A 30 -0.15 -16.20 -25.39
C PRO A 30 -0.62 -17.29 -24.41
N ALA A 31 -0.52 -16.99 -23.10
CA ALA A 31 -1.07 -17.82 -22.05
C ALA A 31 -2.59 -17.88 -22.18
N TRP A 32 -3.12 -19.11 -22.28
CA TRP A 32 -4.54 -19.34 -22.11
C TRP A 32 -4.83 -19.23 -20.61
N ALA A 33 -5.98 -18.66 -20.24
CA ALA A 33 -6.43 -18.69 -18.85
C ALA A 33 -6.50 -20.16 -18.38
N ALA A 34 -6.13 -20.43 -17.13
CA ALA A 34 -6.22 -21.78 -16.59
C ALA A 34 -7.70 -22.22 -16.55
N ASP A 35 -7.97 -23.53 -16.62
CA ASP A 35 -9.35 -24.06 -16.55
C ASP A 35 -10.07 -23.68 -15.24
N SER A 36 -9.32 -23.27 -14.22
CA SER A 36 -9.78 -22.76 -12.92
C SER A 36 -10.12 -21.27 -12.89
N ASP A 37 -9.74 -20.47 -13.89
CA ASP A 37 -9.85 -19.00 -13.89
C ASP A 37 -11.23 -18.47 -14.30
N ILE A 38 -11.56 -17.26 -13.85
CA ILE A 38 -12.78 -16.54 -14.22
C ILE A 38 -12.41 -15.23 -14.95
N VAL A 39 -12.75 -15.14 -16.25
CA VAL A 39 -12.54 -13.94 -17.08
C VAL A 39 -13.86 -13.55 -17.76
N ASP A 40 -14.42 -12.37 -17.45
CA ASP A 40 -15.72 -11.92 -18.01
C ASP A 40 -15.80 -10.38 -18.17
N LYS A 41 -16.83 -9.91 -18.89
CA LYS A 41 -17.24 -8.49 -19.03
C LYS A 41 -16.17 -7.56 -19.59
N GLY A 42 -15.32 -8.07 -20.48
CA GLY A 42 -14.27 -7.30 -21.15
C GLY A 42 -12.96 -7.19 -20.35
N ALA A 43 -12.76 -8.09 -19.39
CA ALA A 43 -11.48 -8.30 -18.74
C ALA A 43 -10.43 -8.87 -19.70
N GLN A 44 -9.15 -8.70 -19.35
CA GLN A 44 -8.03 -9.34 -20.03
C GLN A 44 -7.85 -10.79 -19.51
N ALA A 45 -7.27 -11.66 -20.32
CA ALA A 45 -6.87 -12.99 -19.86
C ALA A 45 -5.88 -12.86 -18.69
N ILE A 46 -5.94 -13.80 -17.75
CA ILE A 46 -5.01 -13.88 -16.62
C ILE A 46 -3.60 -14.10 -17.17
N ALA A 47 -2.65 -13.26 -16.75
CA ALA A 47 -1.26 -13.36 -17.17
C ALA A 47 -0.45 -14.15 -16.14
N TYR A 48 0.39 -15.08 -16.62
CA TYR A 48 1.25 -15.91 -15.78
C TYR A 48 2.72 -15.76 -16.22
N ASP A 49 3.59 -15.58 -15.24
CA ASP A 49 5.06 -15.73 -15.37
C ASP A 49 5.54 -17.10 -14.84
N ILE A 50 4.60 -17.97 -14.45
CA ILE A 50 4.86 -19.29 -13.86
C ILE A 50 4.17 -20.41 -14.64
N SER A 51 4.76 -21.61 -14.59
CA SER A 51 4.17 -22.85 -15.11
C SER A 51 4.60 -24.03 -14.23
N PRO A 52 3.68 -24.88 -13.71
CA PRO A 52 2.23 -24.71 -13.76
C PRO A 52 1.75 -23.41 -13.09
N ALA A 53 0.49 -23.07 -13.34
CA ALA A 53 -0.21 -22.00 -12.63
C ALA A 53 -0.38 -22.35 -11.14
N ASN A 54 -0.80 -21.37 -10.32
CA ASN A 54 -1.21 -21.63 -8.95
C ASN A 54 -2.56 -22.35 -8.87
N ASP A 55 -2.80 -23.11 -7.80
CA ASP A 55 -3.96 -24.00 -7.70
C ASP A 55 -5.31 -23.26 -7.52
N GLY A 56 -5.28 -22.02 -7.03
CA GLY A 56 -6.48 -21.23 -6.75
C GLY A 56 -7.02 -20.46 -7.96
N THR A 57 -8.35 -20.34 -8.06
CA THR A 57 -9.05 -19.56 -9.09
C THR A 57 -8.70 -18.07 -9.07
N ASN A 58 -8.11 -17.56 -10.16
CA ASN A 58 -7.90 -16.12 -10.36
C ASN A 58 -9.12 -15.50 -11.06
N ILE A 59 -9.45 -14.25 -10.71
CA ILE A 59 -10.70 -13.61 -11.13
C ILE A 59 -10.42 -12.23 -11.76
N ALA A 60 -10.78 -12.06 -13.04
CA ALA A 60 -10.77 -10.78 -13.74
C ALA A 60 -12.17 -10.50 -14.33
N ILE A 61 -12.88 -9.50 -13.81
CA ILE A 61 -14.24 -9.16 -14.29
C ILE A 61 -14.36 -7.66 -14.50
N GLY A 62 -14.70 -7.25 -15.71
CA GLY A 62 -14.97 -5.85 -16.05
C GLY A 62 -14.00 -5.28 -17.09
N LYS A 63 -14.38 -4.16 -17.70
CA LYS A 63 -13.66 -3.60 -18.85
C LYS A 63 -12.22 -3.26 -18.47
N ASN A 64 -11.26 -3.88 -19.17
CA ASN A 64 -9.82 -3.75 -18.92
C ASN A 64 -9.36 -4.23 -17.52
N ALA A 65 -10.17 -5.00 -16.78
CA ALA A 65 -9.70 -5.67 -15.57
C ALA A 65 -8.57 -6.65 -15.90
N LYS A 66 -7.58 -6.79 -15.00
CA LYS A 66 -6.38 -7.61 -15.22
C LYS A 66 -5.95 -8.34 -13.95
N VAL A 67 -5.45 -9.55 -14.10
CA VAL A 67 -4.71 -10.25 -13.05
C VAL A 67 -3.36 -10.73 -13.61
N PHE A 68 -2.31 -10.63 -12.79
CA PHE A 68 -0.98 -11.17 -13.07
C PHE A 68 -0.47 -12.02 -11.91
N ILE A 69 -0.09 -13.26 -12.18
CA ILE A 69 0.51 -14.19 -11.22
C ILE A 69 1.99 -14.38 -11.57
N GLY A 70 2.86 -13.99 -10.64
CA GLY A 70 4.31 -13.98 -10.80
C GLY A 70 5.04 -15.17 -10.17
N GLY A 71 6.35 -15.26 -10.41
CA GLY A 71 7.25 -16.21 -9.73
C GLY A 71 8.51 -15.57 -9.13
N GLY A 72 8.60 -14.24 -9.11
CA GLY A 72 9.80 -13.51 -8.68
C GLY A 72 9.85 -13.25 -7.17
N THR A 73 10.77 -12.37 -6.76
CA THR A 73 11.09 -12.13 -5.34
C THR A 73 9.88 -11.89 -4.45
N GLN A 74 8.92 -11.08 -4.90
CA GLN A 74 7.73 -10.74 -4.10
C GLN A 74 6.77 -11.95 -3.96
N GLU A 75 6.67 -12.79 -4.98
CA GLU A 75 5.92 -14.05 -4.91
C GLU A 75 6.65 -15.14 -4.10
N SER A 76 7.98 -15.16 -4.14
CA SER A 76 8.80 -16.03 -3.27
C SER A 76 8.64 -15.74 -1.77
N MET A 77 8.11 -14.58 -1.40
CA MET A 77 7.75 -14.27 -0.01
C MET A 77 6.41 -14.89 0.42
N LEU A 78 5.55 -15.26 -0.54
CA LEU A 78 4.24 -15.84 -0.26
C LEU A 78 4.23 -17.37 -0.26
N SER A 79 5.24 -18.01 -0.85
CA SER A 79 5.40 -19.46 -0.88
C SER A 79 5.92 -20.01 0.47
N PHE A 80 5.35 -19.58 1.60
CA PHE A 80 5.83 -19.89 2.94
C PHE A 80 6.09 -21.39 3.14
N GLY A 81 7.27 -21.74 3.66
CA GLY A 81 7.65 -23.14 3.94
C GLY A 81 8.27 -23.89 2.77
N GLU A 82 8.45 -23.24 1.61
CA GLU A 82 8.94 -23.86 0.38
C GLU A 82 10.31 -23.31 -0.07
N ASP A 83 11.15 -24.18 -0.65
CA ASP A 83 12.46 -23.77 -1.16
C ASP A 83 12.37 -22.71 -2.28
N VAL A 84 13.19 -21.66 -2.14
CA VAL A 84 13.31 -20.55 -3.11
C VAL A 84 14.69 -20.51 -3.75
N SER A 85 14.76 -20.15 -5.04
CA SER A 85 16.01 -20.02 -5.79
C SER A 85 16.56 -18.60 -5.70
N PHE A 86 17.72 -18.44 -5.07
CA PHE A 86 18.43 -17.16 -4.99
C PHE A 86 19.12 -16.79 -6.31
N THR A 87 19.00 -15.52 -6.69
CA THR A 87 19.56 -14.92 -7.90
C THR A 87 20.21 -13.57 -7.58
N ASN A 88 20.87 -12.94 -8.55
CA ASN A 88 21.52 -11.63 -8.38
C ASN A 88 22.45 -11.56 -7.15
N LEU A 89 23.33 -12.56 -6.98
CA LEU A 89 24.23 -12.71 -5.82
C LEU A 89 23.51 -12.76 -4.45
N GLY A 90 22.28 -13.27 -4.42
CA GLY A 90 21.44 -13.37 -3.20
C GLY A 90 20.51 -12.17 -2.98
N LEU A 91 20.54 -11.16 -3.85
CA LEU A 91 19.69 -9.96 -3.75
C LEU A 91 18.28 -10.12 -4.36
N SER A 92 17.94 -11.31 -4.86
CA SER A 92 16.65 -11.60 -5.48
C SER A 92 16.30 -13.08 -5.32
N MET A 93 15.01 -13.38 -5.29
CA MET A 93 14.48 -14.74 -5.13
C MET A 93 13.55 -15.08 -6.30
N ASN A 94 13.37 -16.36 -6.60
CA ASN A 94 12.35 -16.83 -7.52
C ASN A 94 11.91 -18.27 -7.19
N ILE A 95 10.74 -18.66 -7.69
CA ILE A 95 10.12 -19.98 -7.49
C ILE A 95 9.76 -20.67 -8.82
N HIS A 96 10.26 -20.19 -9.96
CA HIS A 96 9.92 -20.74 -11.29
C HIS A 96 10.21 -22.25 -11.40
N SER A 97 11.26 -22.74 -10.74
CA SER A 97 11.65 -24.15 -10.70
C SER A 97 10.90 -25.01 -9.66
N ASN A 98 10.32 -24.42 -8.61
CA ASN A 98 9.66 -25.17 -7.53
C ASN A 98 8.14 -25.21 -7.75
N THR A 99 7.60 -26.38 -8.11
CA THR A 99 6.16 -26.58 -8.33
C THR A 99 5.33 -26.33 -7.08
N ASP A 100 5.73 -26.86 -5.94
CA ASP A 100 4.97 -26.81 -4.70
C ASP A 100 4.88 -25.34 -4.20
N ALA A 101 5.97 -24.58 -4.32
CA ALA A 101 6.00 -23.13 -4.11
C ALA A 101 5.02 -22.34 -5.00
N LYS A 102 4.83 -22.73 -6.26
CA LYS A 102 3.85 -22.10 -7.17
C LYS A 102 2.41 -22.43 -6.78
N GLN A 103 2.16 -23.64 -6.30
CA GLN A 103 0.81 -24.06 -5.87
C GLN A 103 0.38 -23.38 -4.57
N ASN A 104 1.32 -23.07 -3.67
CA ASN A 104 1.07 -22.30 -2.44
C ASN A 104 0.74 -20.81 -2.67
N LEU A 105 0.86 -20.27 -3.89
CA LEU A 105 0.55 -18.86 -4.17
C LEU A 105 -0.95 -18.55 -4.13
N PRO A 106 -1.41 -17.60 -3.29
CA PRO A 106 -2.80 -17.17 -3.29
C PRO A 106 -3.20 -16.44 -4.59
N SER A 107 -4.46 -16.59 -4.98
CA SER A 107 -5.02 -16.03 -6.21
C SER A 107 -5.16 -14.51 -6.22
N GLY A 108 -5.15 -13.92 -7.41
CA GLY A 108 -5.47 -12.50 -7.63
C GLY A 108 -6.93 -12.26 -8.02
N ILE A 109 -7.53 -11.18 -7.53
CA ILE A 109 -8.93 -10.80 -7.81
C ILE A 109 -9.00 -9.32 -8.27
N ALA A 110 -9.42 -9.09 -9.51
CA ALA A 110 -9.65 -7.76 -10.09
C ALA A 110 -11.10 -7.64 -10.62
N VAL A 111 -11.92 -6.78 -10.00
CA VAL A 111 -13.34 -6.61 -10.35
C VAL A 111 -13.68 -5.13 -10.53
N GLY A 112 -14.00 -4.72 -11.75
CA GLY A 112 -14.39 -3.35 -12.11
C GLY A 112 -13.66 -2.82 -13.35
N THR A 113 -13.83 -1.53 -13.64
CA THR A 113 -13.23 -0.88 -14.80
C THR A 113 -11.78 -0.48 -14.54
N ASN A 114 -10.87 -0.89 -15.43
CA ASN A 114 -9.43 -0.64 -15.37
C ASN A 114 -8.72 -1.15 -14.09
N THR A 115 -9.27 -2.16 -13.41
CA THR A 115 -8.64 -2.76 -12.23
C THR A 115 -7.44 -3.64 -12.58
N TYR A 116 -6.50 -3.74 -11.65
CA TYR A 116 -5.33 -4.61 -11.73
C TYR A 116 -5.08 -5.27 -10.37
N ALA A 117 -4.85 -6.57 -10.39
CA ALA A 117 -4.40 -7.35 -9.24
C ALA A 117 -3.16 -8.19 -9.60
N ARG A 118 -2.12 -8.07 -8.79
CA ARG A 118 -1.00 -9.02 -8.72
C ARG A 118 -1.34 -10.27 -7.88
N THR A 119 -0.49 -11.29 -7.91
CA THR A 119 -0.47 -12.46 -7.00
C THR A 119 -0.93 -12.12 -5.58
N ALA A 120 -1.93 -12.81 -5.05
CA ALA A 120 -2.56 -12.59 -3.74
C ALA A 120 -3.22 -11.21 -3.47
N SER A 121 -3.28 -10.29 -4.43
CA SER A 121 -3.99 -9.01 -4.25
C SER A 121 -5.46 -9.06 -4.63
N ILE A 122 -6.22 -8.14 -4.04
CA ILE A 122 -7.65 -7.95 -4.32
C ILE A 122 -7.88 -6.47 -4.68
N GLN A 123 -8.53 -6.20 -5.81
CA GLN A 123 -8.98 -4.86 -6.18
C GLN A 123 -10.42 -4.88 -6.71
N ILE A 124 -11.32 -4.16 -6.02
CA ILE A 124 -12.76 -4.12 -6.35
C ILE A 124 -13.27 -2.67 -6.47
N GLY A 125 -13.79 -2.30 -7.64
CA GLY A 125 -14.42 -1.01 -7.98
C GLY A 125 -13.79 -0.38 -9.25
N ASP A 126 -14.12 0.87 -9.57
CA ASP A 126 -13.73 1.47 -10.87
C ASP A 126 -12.60 2.52 -10.78
N HIS A 127 -11.65 2.48 -11.72
CA HIS A 127 -10.65 3.52 -11.94
C HIS A 127 -10.99 4.34 -13.20
N THR A 128 -11.71 5.45 -13.02
CA THR A 128 -12.31 6.24 -14.12
C THR A 128 -11.72 7.65 -14.30
N LEU A 129 -10.89 8.11 -13.36
CA LEU A 129 -10.39 9.49 -13.33
C LEU A 129 -9.14 9.75 -14.19
N GLU A 130 -8.55 8.72 -14.79
CA GLU A 130 -7.32 8.80 -15.59
C GLU A 130 -7.44 9.72 -16.81
N LYS A 131 -8.58 9.69 -17.52
CA LYS A 131 -8.76 10.40 -18.81
C LYS A 131 -8.45 11.90 -18.72
N ASN A 132 -8.88 12.54 -17.65
CA ASN A 132 -8.69 13.97 -17.41
C ASN A 132 -7.53 14.26 -16.45
N LYS A 133 -6.74 13.24 -16.08
CA LYS A 133 -5.61 13.33 -15.13
C LYS A 133 -5.98 14.05 -13.83
N ILE A 134 -7.13 13.72 -13.26
CA ILE A 134 -7.62 14.38 -12.05
C ILE A 134 -6.57 14.25 -10.94
N ALA A 135 -6.34 15.35 -10.22
CA ALA A 135 -5.40 15.40 -9.09
C ALA A 135 -5.94 14.60 -7.92
N ILE A 136 -5.06 13.78 -7.33
CA ILE A 136 -5.39 12.81 -6.31
C ILE A 136 -4.15 12.65 -5.41
N GLY A 137 -4.24 13.11 -4.15
CA GLY A 137 -3.08 13.16 -3.25
C GLY A 137 -2.00 14.12 -3.76
N ASP A 138 -0.77 13.65 -3.81
CA ASP A 138 0.42 14.31 -4.36
C ASP A 138 0.63 14.05 -5.87
N THR A 139 -0.34 13.45 -6.56
CA THR A 139 -0.19 13.00 -7.95
C THR A 139 -1.49 13.08 -8.76
N THR A 140 -1.52 12.43 -9.92
CA THR A 140 -2.69 12.37 -10.82
C THR A 140 -3.12 10.92 -11.06
N ALA A 141 -4.41 10.72 -11.34
CA ALA A 141 -5.01 9.40 -11.54
C ALA A 141 -4.23 8.49 -12.51
N ASP A 142 -3.68 9.03 -13.60
CA ASP A 142 -2.90 8.30 -14.61
C ASP A 142 -1.53 7.77 -14.13
N LYS A 143 -1.08 8.18 -12.94
CA LYS A 143 0.19 7.76 -12.34
C LYS A 143 0.03 6.76 -11.19
N LEU A 144 -1.19 6.59 -10.67
CA LEU A 144 -1.45 5.71 -9.54
C LEU A 144 -1.52 4.24 -10.01
N ARG A 145 -0.92 3.32 -9.24
CA ARG A 145 -0.78 1.91 -9.60
C ARG A 145 -0.99 1.01 -8.40
N GLN A 146 -1.66 -0.13 -8.60
CA GLN A 146 -1.63 -1.28 -7.70
C GLN A 146 -0.48 -2.17 -8.17
N LEU A 147 0.55 -2.36 -7.34
CA LEU A 147 1.72 -3.19 -7.69
C LEU A 147 2.27 -4.03 -6.53
N GLY A 148 1.72 -3.87 -5.32
CA GLY A 148 2.08 -4.71 -4.18
C GLY A 148 1.48 -6.11 -4.33
N VAL A 149 2.23 -7.13 -3.91
CA VAL A 149 1.80 -8.54 -4.01
C VAL A 149 0.55 -8.82 -3.16
N ALA A 150 0.60 -9.01 -1.84
CA ALA A 150 -0.64 -9.21 -1.06
C ALA A 150 -1.32 -7.90 -0.60
N ALA A 151 -1.46 -6.91 -1.49
CA ALA A 151 -2.14 -5.64 -1.20
C ALA A 151 -3.66 -5.69 -1.53
N THR A 152 -4.52 -4.96 -0.82
CA THR A 152 -5.99 -5.06 -1.00
C THR A 152 -6.70 -3.69 -1.06
N THR A 153 -7.59 -3.50 -2.03
CA THR A 153 -8.28 -2.22 -2.30
C THR A 153 -9.79 -2.39 -2.62
N ILE A 154 -10.69 -1.62 -1.98
CA ILE A 154 -12.17 -1.79 -2.09
C ILE A 154 -12.95 -0.45 -2.24
N GLY A 155 -14.06 -0.53 -3.01
CA GLY A 155 -14.98 0.49 -3.57
C GLY A 155 -15.22 1.83 -2.83
N THR A 156 -15.26 3.02 -3.47
CA THR A 156 -15.13 3.34 -4.92
C THR A 156 -14.58 4.76 -5.19
N ASN A 157 -13.30 4.98 -5.52
CA ASN A 157 -12.13 4.16 -5.17
C ASN A 157 -10.81 4.93 -5.20
N SER A 158 -10.01 4.98 -4.13
CA SER A 158 -9.27 3.86 -3.49
C SER A 158 -8.26 3.22 -4.44
N TYR A 159 -6.97 3.41 -4.14
CA TYR A 159 -5.85 2.99 -4.97
C TYR A 159 -4.60 2.91 -4.08
N THR A 160 -3.88 1.79 -4.21
CA THR A 160 -2.88 1.34 -3.25
C THR A 160 -1.55 1.01 -3.93
N GLY A 161 -0.59 1.94 -3.86
CA GLY A 161 0.78 1.73 -4.27
C GLY A 161 1.68 1.44 -3.07
N GLY A 162 1.70 0.18 -2.62
CA GLY A 162 2.57 -0.32 -1.55
C GLY A 162 2.40 -1.84 -1.31
N GLY A 163 3.44 -2.53 -0.84
CA GLY A 163 3.38 -3.97 -0.51
C GLY A 163 2.59 -4.26 0.78
N PHE A 164 1.71 -5.27 0.79
CA PHE A 164 0.82 -5.56 1.94
C PHE A 164 0.00 -4.36 2.44
N ALA A 165 -0.21 -3.36 1.58
CA ALA A 165 -0.95 -2.16 1.91
C ALA A 165 -2.47 -2.37 1.70
N THR A 166 -3.29 -1.68 2.48
CA THR A 166 -4.75 -1.88 2.53
C THR A 166 -5.48 -0.54 2.37
N THR A 167 -6.43 -0.43 1.44
CA THR A 167 -7.27 0.79 1.29
C THR A 167 -8.75 0.48 1.01
N ILE A 168 -9.68 0.96 1.86
CA ILE A 168 -11.12 0.65 1.71
C ILE A 168 -11.99 1.94 1.77
N GLY A 169 -12.34 2.44 0.58
CA GLY A 169 -13.57 3.17 0.19
C GLY A 169 -13.96 4.50 0.86
N SER A 170 -13.90 5.69 0.21
CA SER A 170 -13.72 6.04 -1.21
C SER A 170 -12.75 7.24 -1.40
N TYR A 171 -12.11 7.33 -2.57
CA TYR A 171 -11.07 8.35 -2.89
C TYR A 171 -9.91 8.45 -1.89
N ASN A 172 -9.56 7.34 -1.24
CA ASN A 172 -8.35 7.24 -0.43
C ASN A 172 -7.11 6.94 -1.31
N VAL A 173 -5.97 7.53 -0.98
CA VAL A 173 -4.68 7.32 -1.67
C VAL A 173 -3.63 6.66 -0.79
N GLN A 174 -2.90 5.71 -1.36
CA GLN A 174 -1.53 5.39 -0.97
C GLN A 174 -0.66 5.53 -2.23
N SER A 175 0.06 6.65 -2.40
CA SER A 175 0.78 6.96 -3.64
C SER A 175 2.25 6.57 -3.56
N SER A 176 2.73 5.81 -4.55
CA SER A 176 4.13 5.41 -4.67
C SER A 176 4.57 5.59 -6.13
N PRO A 177 5.81 6.04 -6.37
CA PRO A 177 6.39 6.14 -7.71
C PRO A 177 6.88 4.79 -8.23
N TYR A 178 6.76 3.70 -7.44
CA TYR A 178 7.12 2.35 -7.87
C TYR A 178 6.36 1.95 -9.14
N ALA A 179 7.09 1.44 -10.12
CA ALA A 179 6.57 1.05 -11.43
C ALA A 179 6.98 -0.38 -11.83
N ALA A 180 7.66 -1.12 -10.95
CA ALA A 180 8.35 -2.37 -11.22
C ALA A 180 9.35 -2.29 -12.40
N SER A 181 9.96 -1.11 -12.62
CA SER A 181 10.81 -0.81 -13.78
C SER A 181 12.30 -1.04 -13.50
N GLY A 182 12.65 -2.31 -13.31
CA GLY A 182 14.04 -2.76 -13.13
C GLY A 182 14.65 -2.46 -11.77
N ASN A 183 15.97 -2.63 -11.67
CA ASN A 183 16.67 -2.70 -10.38
C ASN A 183 16.65 -1.37 -9.60
N TYR A 184 16.82 -0.23 -10.29
CA TYR A 184 16.85 1.08 -9.63
C TYR A 184 15.48 1.44 -9.01
N ASP A 185 14.39 1.24 -9.74
CA ASP A 185 13.04 1.46 -9.20
C ASP A 185 12.73 0.50 -8.04
N THR A 186 13.13 -0.76 -8.17
CA THR A 186 12.96 -1.77 -7.11
C THR A 186 13.71 -1.39 -5.83
N LEU A 187 14.97 -0.95 -5.93
CA LEU A 187 15.77 -0.55 -4.77
C LEU A 187 15.26 0.73 -4.09
N ASN A 188 14.72 1.68 -4.87
CA ASN A 188 14.35 3.00 -4.33
C ASN A 188 12.88 3.12 -3.89
N ASN A 189 11.97 2.35 -4.48
CA ASN A 189 10.53 2.60 -4.36
C ASN A 189 9.69 1.40 -3.91
N SER A 190 10.22 0.16 -3.95
CA SER A 190 9.42 -1.05 -3.69
C SER A 190 8.83 -1.16 -2.27
N THR A 191 9.44 -0.49 -1.28
CA THR A 191 8.99 -0.46 0.11
C THR A 191 8.08 0.72 0.41
N LYS A 192 7.96 1.74 -0.45
CA LYS A 192 7.12 2.92 -0.18
C LYS A 192 5.66 2.51 0.05
N ASN A 193 5.04 3.08 1.10
CA ASN A 193 3.74 2.69 1.65
C ASN A 193 3.57 1.21 2.08
N ALA A 194 4.63 0.41 2.20
CA ALA A 194 4.47 -0.99 2.60
C ALA A 194 3.82 -1.09 4.00
N PHE A 195 2.94 -2.09 4.17
CA PHE A 195 2.18 -2.36 5.40
C PHE A 195 1.25 -1.22 5.88
N ALA A 196 1.07 -0.15 5.11
CA ALA A 196 0.21 0.96 5.51
C ALA A 196 -1.28 0.67 5.25
N THR A 197 -2.16 1.17 6.12
CA THR A 197 -3.61 0.94 6.10
C THR A 197 -4.38 2.26 6.06
N VAL A 198 -5.34 2.38 5.14
CA VAL A 198 -6.17 3.58 4.96
C VAL A 198 -7.66 3.23 4.87
N ILE A 199 -8.47 3.76 5.79
CA ILE A 199 -9.90 3.46 5.90
C ILE A 199 -10.74 4.74 6.07
N GLY A 200 -11.90 4.79 5.43
CA GLY A 200 -12.76 5.98 5.40
C GLY A 200 -12.65 6.69 4.05
N THR A 201 -12.75 8.02 3.98
CA THR A 201 -12.88 8.75 2.70
C THR A 201 -11.90 9.91 2.56
N LEU A 202 -11.40 10.14 1.34
CA LEU A 202 -10.48 11.24 0.97
C LEU A 202 -9.16 11.28 1.76
N ASN A 203 -8.74 10.20 2.42
CA ASN A 203 -7.49 10.17 3.17
C ASN A 203 -6.29 9.96 2.23
N SER A 204 -5.13 10.54 2.55
CA SER A 204 -3.92 10.44 1.74
C SER A 204 -2.66 10.00 2.51
N ASN A 205 -2.07 8.87 2.08
CA ASN A 205 -0.71 8.48 2.42
C ASN A 205 0.18 8.74 1.19
N GLU A 206 0.97 9.79 1.24
CA GLU A 206 1.66 10.39 0.10
C GLU A 206 3.15 10.10 0.15
N SER A 207 3.67 9.43 -0.89
CA SER A 207 5.07 9.01 -0.97
C SER A 207 5.64 9.02 -2.39
N MET A 208 5.06 9.81 -3.32
CA MET A 208 5.66 10.07 -4.65
C MET A 208 7.01 10.78 -4.55
N THR A 209 7.24 11.48 -3.45
CA THR A 209 8.51 12.10 -3.08
C THR A 209 9.08 11.40 -1.83
N GLY A 210 10.02 12.03 -1.13
CA GLY A 210 10.59 11.47 0.11
C GLY A 210 11.55 10.30 -0.10
N THR A 211 12.01 9.73 1.00
CA THR A 211 13.09 8.73 1.09
C THR A 211 12.62 7.30 0.74
N LEU A 212 13.57 6.37 0.73
CA LEU A 212 13.39 4.96 0.33
C LEU A 212 12.19 4.29 1.03
N SER A 213 11.97 4.58 2.31
CA SER A 213 10.95 3.92 3.14
C SER A 213 9.71 4.78 3.44
N SER A 214 9.50 5.88 2.71
CA SER A 214 8.37 6.79 2.98
C SER A 214 7.01 6.08 2.95
N GLY A 215 6.15 6.44 3.90
CA GLY A 215 4.76 5.98 3.97
C GLY A 215 4.58 4.63 4.68
N VAL A 216 5.66 3.96 5.08
CA VAL A 216 5.63 2.59 5.63
C VAL A 216 4.93 2.52 6.98
N ALA A 217 4.09 1.50 7.16
CA ALA A 217 3.35 1.18 8.38
C ALA A 217 2.47 2.32 8.93
N ASN A 218 2.06 3.28 8.09
CA ASN A 218 1.12 4.33 8.49
C ASN A 218 -0.31 3.79 8.60
N TYR A 219 -1.08 4.31 9.54
CA TYR A 219 -2.51 4.07 9.69
C TYR A 219 -3.28 5.40 9.55
N LEU A 220 -4.24 5.46 8.63
CA LEU A 220 -5.14 6.60 8.47
C LEU A 220 -6.60 6.13 8.55
N GLY A 221 -7.37 6.69 9.49
CA GLY A 221 -8.79 6.39 9.67
C GLY A 221 -9.66 7.64 9.73
N GLY A 222 -10.68 7.72 8.87
CA GLY A 222 -11.71 8.76 8.93
C GLY A 222 -11.86 9.57 7.64
N LEU A 223 -11.79 10.90 7.72
CA LEU A 223 -12.10 11.81 6.60
C LEU A 223 -10.96 12.78 6.31
N ALA A 224 -10.48 12.84 5.06
CA ALA A 224 -9.59 13.89 4.57
C ALA A 224 -8.29 14.09 5.40
N ASN A 225 -7.77 13.03 6.02
CA ASN A 225 -6.48 13.07 6.71
C ASN A 225 -5.34 12.92 5.69
N LYS A 226 -4.24 13.65 5.86
CA LYS A 226 -3.08 13.63 4.95
C LYS A 226 -1.80 13.32 5.70
N VAL A 227 -1.06 12.32 5.26
CA VAL A 227 0.25 11.93 5.77
C VAL A 227 1.21 11.92 4.58
N THR A 228 2.25 12.75 4.63
CA THR A 228 3.24 12.89 3.54
C THR A 228 4.63 12.54 4.06
N ASN A 229 5.35 11.69 3.34
CA ASN A 229 6.75 11.34 3.62
C ASN A 229 7.03 11.00 5.11
N SER A 230 6.17 10.21 5.74
CA SER A 230 6.24 9.87 7.17
C SER A 230 6.09 8.37 7.39
N ASN A 231 6.63 7.83 8.49
CA ASN A 231 6.70 6.38 8.75
C ASN A 231 6.19 6.04 10.15
N GLY A 232 5.32 5.03 10.28
CA GLY A 232 4.72 4.63 11.56
C GLY A 232 3.72 5.66 12.14
N ALA A 233 3.20 6.57 11.32
CA ALA A 233 2.22 7.57 11.75
C ALA A 233 0.82 6.94 11.91
N VAL A 234 0.11 7.30 12.98
CA VAL A 234 -1.25 6.83 13.26
C VAL A 234 -2.18 8.04 13.36
N VAL A 235 -3.10 8.19 12.41
CA VAL A 235 -3.99 9.35 12.30
C VAL A 235 -5.45 8.88 12.30
N ILE A 236 -6.24 9.37 13.25
CA ILE A 236 -7.65 9.02 13.39
C ILE A 236 -8.49 10.28 13.58
N GLY A 237 -9.46 10.50 12.68
CA GLY A 237 -10.42 11.60 12.76
C GLY A 237 -10.59 12.33 11.42
N ALA A 238 -10.55 13.66 11.43
CA ALA A 238 -10.88 14.47 10.26
C ALA A 238 -9.91 15.62 9.98
N GLY A 239 -9.44 15.75 8.73
CA GLY A 239 -8.69 16.91 8.26
C GLY A 239 -7.31 17.12 8.91
N ASN A 240 -6.71 16.08 9.49
CA ASN A 240 -5.40 16.17 10.11
C ASN A 240 -4.27 16.08 9.08
N THR A 241 -3.12 16.70 9.33
CA THR A 241 -1.93 16.62 8.45
C THR A 241 -0.67 16.20 9.22
N VAL A 242 0.07 15.22 8.72
CA VAL A 242 1.42 14.84 9.20
C VAL A 242 2.40 14.90 8.03
N LYS A 243 3.56 15.54 8.20
CA LYS A 243 4.52 15.77 7.11
C LYS A 243 5.98 15.61 7.55
N GLU A 244 6.77 14.92 6.72
CA GLU A 244 8.22 14.68 6.92
C GLU A 244 8.58 14.07 8.28
N SER A 245 7.66 13.31 8.89
CA SER A 245 7.91 12.53 10.10
C SER A 245 8.49 11.16 9.71
N SER A 246 9.61 11.17 8.97
CA SER A 246 10.34 9.98 8.57
C SER A 246 11.59 9.78 9.41
N ALA A 247 11.58 8.75 10.25
CA ALA A 247 12.82 8.08 10.65
C ALA A 247 12.90 6.71 9.95
N GLY A 248 14.06 6.06 10.07
CA GLY A 248 14.22 4.67 9.63
C GLY A 248 13.17 3.77 10.27
N ILE A 249 12.61 2.86 9.47
CA ILE A 249 11.78 1.76 9.94
C ILE A 249 12.37 0.48 9.35
N ASN A 250 12.69 -0.49 10.19
CA ASN A 250 13.34 -1.72 9.74
C ASN A 250 12.28 -2.72 9.24
N SER A 251 11.87 -2.52 7.98
CA SER A 251 10.99 -3.42 7.24
C SER A 251 11.76 -4.45 6.40
N SER A 252 12.99 -4.83 6.78
CA SER A 252 13.86 -5.73 5.99
C SER A 252 13.25 -7.11 5.72
N ALA A 253 12.35 -7.57 6.60
CA ALA A 253 11.55 -8.78 6.39
C ALA A 253 10.64 -8.72 5.13
N TYR A 254 10.37 -7.54 4.57
CA TYR A 254 9.70 -7.39 3.27
C TYR A 254 10.57 -7.80 2.06
N SER A 255 11.82 -8.21 2.28
CA SER A 255 12.71 -8.71 1.22
C SER A 255 13.24 -10.13 1.49
N GLY A 256 12.74 -10.80 2.53
CA GLY A 256 13.17 -12.13 2.95
C GLY A 256 12.13 -13.22 2.69
N HIS A 257 12.59 -14.48 2.58
CA HIS A 257 11.74 -15.66 2.61
C HIS A 257 11.66 -16.24 4.04
N TYR A 258 10.54 -16.88 4.37
CA TYR A 258 10.25 -17.40 5.72
C TYR A 258 9.46 -18.71 5.66
N ASP A 259 9.78 -19.63 6.58
CA ASP A 259 9.10 -20.93 6.73
C ASP A 259 7.61 -20.80 7.09
N SER A 260 7.18 -19.65 7.62
CA SER A 260 5.79 -19.39 7.97
C SER A 260 5.47 -17.90 8.09
N VAL A 261 4.17 -17.57 7.99
CA VAL A 261 3.63 -16.23 8.30
C VAL A 261 4.03 -15.78 9.71
N ALA A 262 4.06 -16.70 10.69
CA ALA A 262 4.46 -16.40 12.06
C ALA A 262 5.96 -16.03 12.17
N ALA A 263 6.83 -16.70 11.40
CA ALA A 263 8.26 -16.36 11.34
C ALA A 263 8.49 -14.98 10.71
N MET A 264 7.79 -14.66 9.60
CA MET A 264 7.82 -13.33 9.00
C MET A 264 7.30 -12.25 9.95
N GLN A 265 6.20 -12.54 10.66
CA GLN A 265 5.64 -11.64 11.68
C GLN A 265 6.65 -11.38 12.81
N GLN A 266 7.31 -12.41 13.33
CA GLN A 266 8.32 -12.24 14.38
C GLN A 266 9.54 -11.44 13.90
N ALA A 267 9.97 -11.64 12.64
CA ALA A 267 11.04 -10.84 12.04
C ALA A 267 10.65 -9.36 11.88
N LEU A 268 9.41 -9.07 11.46
CA LEU A 268 8.86 -7.71 11.43
C LEU A 268 8.81 -7.07 12.84
N ILE A 269 8.35 -7.82 13.85
CA ILE A 269 8.33 -7.37 15.26
C ILE A 269 9.74 -6.99 15.71
N ASN A 270 10.72 -7.88 15.51
CA ASN A 270 12.10 -7.67 15.93
C ASN A 270 12.74 -6.47 15.20
N GLY A 271 12.46 -6.30 13.90
CA GLY A 271 12.92 -5.16 13.12
C GLY A 271 12.32 -3.83 13.62
N ILE A 272 11.00 -3.75 13.75
CA ILE A 272 10.30 -2.54 14.20
C ILE A 272 10.72 -2.15 15.63
N GLN A 273 11.00 -3.10 16.50
CA GLN A 273 11.55 -2.85 17.85
C GLN A 273 12.96 -2.23 17.83
N GLN A 274 13.77 -2.49 16.79
CA GLN A 274 15.08 -1.84 16.60
C GLN A 274 14.96 -0.46 15.94
N SER A 275 13.98 -0.27 15.06
CA SER A 275 13.80 0.95 14.27
C SER A 275 12.34 1.10 13.88
N SER A 276 11.62 1.99 14.58
CA SER A 276 10.16 2.08 14.58
C SER A 276 9.55 3.16 13.69
N GLY A 277 10.37 3.95 12.97
CA GLY A 277 9.91 5.08 12.18
C GLY A 277 9.72 6.38 12.97
N GLY A 278 9.19 7.40 12.30
CA GLY A 278 8.83 8.69 12.92
C GLY A 278 7.43 8.61 13.53
N ALA A 279 7.25 7.73 14.52
CA ALA A 279 5.93 7.43 15.06
C ALA A 279 5.25 8.67 15.65
N THR A 280 4.29 9.21 14.88
CA THR A 280 3.47 10.38 15.24
C THR A 280 2.01 9.94 15.35
N LEU A 281 1.42 10.13 16.53
CA LEU A 281 0.01 9.84 16.81
C LEU A 281 -0.83 11.12 16.69
N VAL A 282 -1.93 11.07 15.96
CA VAL A 282 -2.89 12.16 15.84
C VAL A 282 -4.33 11.65 16.02
N LEU A 283 -5.06 12.23 16.98
CA LEU A 283 -6.44 11.89 17.28
C LEU A 283 -7.31 13.17 17.30
N GLY A 284 -8.34 13.22 16.46
CA GLY A 284 -9.32 14.30 16.44
C GLY A 284 -9.36 15.08 15.13
N GLY A 285 -9.40 16.41 15.19
CA GLY A 285 -9.73 17.25 14.04
C GLY A 285 -8.71 18.35 13.73
N GLY A 286 -8.29 18.49 12.47
CA GLY A 286 -7.52 19.65 12.00
C GLY A 286 -6.14 19.84 12.64
N ASN A 287 -5.57 18.82 13.28
CA ASN A 287 -4.25 18.89 13.89
C ASN A 287 -3.15 18.82 12.82
N GLN A 288 -2.03 19.51 13.05
CA GLN A 288 -0.93 19.66 12.09
C GLN A 288 0.40 19.29 12.75
N ALA A 289 1.13 18.35 12.15
CA ALA A 289 2.45 17.90 12.58
C ALA A 289 3.45 17.97 11.40
N GLU A 290 4.58 18.65 11.59
CA GLU A 290 5.65 18.74 10.59
C GLU A 290 7.04 18.51 11.20
N TYR A 291 7.88 17.70 10.56
CA TYR A 291 9.24 17.33 11.03
C TYR A 291 9.28 16.83 12.49
N THR A 292 8.38 15.90 12.83
CA THR A 292 8.18 15.36 14.18
C THR A 292 8.86 14.01 14.41
N GLN A 293 9.22 13.72 15.67
CA GLN A 293 9.73 12.42 16.11
C GLN A 293 9.21 12.11 17.53
N ALA A 294 8.52 10.98 17.70
CA ALA A 294 7.81 10.61 18.94
C ALA A 294 6.86 11.73 19.43
N SER A 295 5.77 11.96 18.68
CA SER A 295 4.83 13.06 18.93
C SER A 295 3.36 12.60 19.05
N GLN A 296 2.56 13.27 19.88
CA GLN A 296 1.12 13.01 20.08
C GLN A 296 0.31 14.32 19.95
N LEU A 297 -0.72 14.36 19.09
CA LEU A 297 -1.65 15.48 18.99
C LEU A 297 -3.09 15.00 19.19
N ILE A 298 -3.71 15.41 20.29
CA ILE A 298 -5.06 14.97 20.70
C ILE A 298 -5.99 16.19 20.77
N GLY A 299 -7.24 16.03 20.31
CA GLY A 299 -8.21 17.13 20.32
C GLY A 299 -8.26 17.83 18.96
N VAL A 300 -8.35 19.16 18.95
CA VAL A 300 -8.69 19.90 17.73
C VAL A 300 -7.78 21.12 17.47
N ASN A 301 -7.31 21.23 16.23
CA ASN A 301 -6.50 22.32 15.70
C ASN A 301 -5.18 22.59 16.45
N ASN A 302 -4.55 21.57 17.05
CA ASN A 302 -3.22 21.72 17.63
C ASN A 302 -2.14 21.66 16.52
N THR A 303 -1.09 22.47 16.65
CA THR A 303 0.00 22.59 15.66
C THR A 303 1.34 22.31 16.32
N LEU A 304 2.11 21.39 15.73
CA LEU A 304 3.48 21.08 16.11
C LEU A 304 4.36 21.14 14.87
N LYS A 305 5.36 22.02 14.87
CA LYS A 305 6.15 22.35 13.69
C LYS A 305 7.64 22.39 14.00
N GLY A 306 8.35 21.33 13.64
CA GLY A 306 9.81 21.29 13.63
C GLY A 306 10.39 21.78 12.30
N THR A 307 11.69 21.56 12.12
CA THR A 307 12.41 21.77 10.85
C THR A 307 13.31 20.57 10.54
N SER A 308 13.82 20.46 9.31
CA SER A 308 14.80 19.42 8.97
C SER A 308 16.12 19.54 9.74
N SER A 309 16.46 20.74 10.23
CA SER A 309 17.61 21.04 11.08
C SER A 309 17.33 20.93 12.59
N SER A 310 16.07 21.02 13.01
CA SER A 310 15.61 20.86 14.39
C SER A 310 14.33 20.02 14.37
N VAL A 311 14.51 18.69 14.30
CA VAL A 311 13.40 17.73 14.32
C VAL A 311 12.78 17.74 15.71
N SER A 312 11.46 17.90 15.77
CA SER A 312 10.74 18.04 17.03
C SER A 312 10.61 16.70 17.76
N GLN A 313 11.51 16.44 18.72
CA GLN A 313 11.55 15.20 19.52
C GLN A 313 10.75 15.32 20.83
N TYR A 314 10.02 14.27 21.22
CA TYR A 314 9.36 14.11 22.53
C TYR A 314 8.21 15.10 22.82
N ASN A 315 7.14 15.09 22.03
CA ASN A 315 6.08 16.10 22.14
C ASN A 315 4.67 15.52 22.35
N ALA A 316 3.84 16.17 23.17
CA ALA A 316 2.43 15.86 23.32
C ALA A 316 1.61 17.15 23.50
N LEU A 317 0.66 17.44 22.60
CA LEU A 317 -0.28 18.55 22.79
C LEU A 317 -1.73 18.03 22.74
N ASN A 318 -2.50 18.41 23.75
CA ASN A 318 -3.90 18.02 23.94
C ASN A 318 -4.77 19.25 24.25
N GLY A 319 -6.00 19.25 23.77
CA GLY A 319 -6.95 20.36 23.93
C GLY A 319 -7.24 21.04 22.61
N TYR A 320 -7.26 22.38 22.59
CA TYR A 320 -7.69 23.18 21.44
C TYR A 320 -6.72 24.31 21.09
N LYS A 321 -6.33 24.39 19.81
CA LYS A 321 -5.52 25.50 19.24
C LYS A 321 -4.17 25.76 19.93
N ASN A 322 -3.54 24.75 20.53
CA ASN A 322 -2.18 24.92 21.05
C ASN A 322 -1.16 24.87 19.91
N THR A 323 -0.08 25.65 20.01
CA THR A 323 0.97 25.77 19.00
C THR A 323 2.36 25.56 19.61
N ALA A 324 3.19 24.76 18.95
CA ALA A 324 4.57 24.51 19.33
C ALA A 324 5.49 24.59 18.09
N GLU A 325 6.48 25.48 18.10
CA GLU A 325 7.40 25.71 16.98
C GLU A 325 8.88 25.46 17.35
N ASN A 326 9.57 24.67 16.53
CA ASN A 326 11.00 24.29 16.58
C ASN A 326 11.49 23.40 17.75
N VAL A 327 10.58 22.83 18.55
CA VAL A 327 10.89 22.35 19.91
C VAL A 327 11.22 20.86 20.08
N THR A 328 12.13 20.60 21.02
CA THR A 328 12.36 19.28 21.64
C THR A 328 11.91 19.31 23.11
N GLN A 329 11.22 18.24 23.55
CA GLN A 329 10.53 18.09 24.84
C GLN A 329 9.42 19.12 25.11
N THR A 330 8.17 18.77 24.80
CA THR A 330 7.00 19.65 25.05
C THR A 330 5.76 18.86 25.45
N TYR A 331 5.09 19.24 26.54
CA TYR A 331 3.82 18.67 26.98
C TYR A 331 2.81 19.80 27.24
N ILE A 332 1.70 19.86 26.49
CA ILE A 332 0.69 20.94 26.61
C ILE A 332 -0.72 20.38 26.78
N THR A 333 -1.44 20.85 27.81
CA THR A 333 -2.86 20.58 28.04
C THR A 333 -3.62 21.87 28.34
N GLY A 334 -4.52 22.26 27.44
CA GLY A 334 -5.39 23.43 27.61
C GLY A 334 -5.77 24.08 26.28
N LEU A 335 -6.03 25.39 26.33
CA LEU A 335 -6.55 26.19 25.23
C LEU A 335 -5.57 27.29 24.78
N GLY A 336 -5.18 27.28 23.51
CA GLY A 336 -4.55 28.44 22.86
C GLY A 336 -3.15 28.81 23.35
N ASN A 337 -2.40 27.87 23.94
CA ASN A 337 -1.02 28.13 24.38
C ASN A 337 -0.04 28.15 23.20
N THR A 338 1.03 28.93 23.30
CA THR A 338 2.09 29.03 22.28
C THR A 338 3.48 28.81 22.90
N VAL A 339 4.25 27.89 22.31
CA VAL A 339 5.64 27.61 22.70
C VAL A 339 6.54 27.70 21.47
N SER A 340 7.72 28.33 21.61
CA SER A 340 8.70 28.51 20.52
C SER A 340 10.13 28.37 21.04
N ASP A 341 11.00 27.76 20.23
CA ASP A 341 12.47 27.75 20.40
C ASP A 341 12.99 27.24 21.77
N SER A 342 12.28 26.31 22.39
CA SER A 342 12.58 25.78 23.73
C SER A 342 13.24 24.39 23.73
N GLN A 343 13.91 24.08 24.84
CA GLN A 343 14.61 22.81 25.09
C GLN A 343 13.85 21.86 26.04
N SER A 344 12.89 22.34 26.84
CA SER A 344 12.03 21.50 27.70
C SER A 344 10.89 22.33 28.31
N ASP A 345 9.64 22.03 27.94
CA ASP A 345 8.45 22.75 28.43
C ASP A 345 7.31 21.83 28.90
N VAL A 346 6.64 22.28 29.96
CA VAL A 346 5.36 21.72 30.44
C VAL A 346 4.38 22.87 30.66
N VAL A 347 3.32 22.92 29.86
CA VAL A 347 2.31 23.98 29.91
C VAL A 347 0.95 23.40 30.27
N ILE A 348 0.38 23.87 31.39
CA ILE A 348 -0.96 23.49 31.86
C ILE A 348 -1.75 24.77 32.12
N GLY A 349 -2.87 24.92 31.42
CA GLY A 349 -3.72 26.11 31.46
C GLY A 349 -3.98 26.68 30.07
N ASP A 350 -4.51 27.90 30.03
CA ASP A 350 -4.99 28.52 28.80
C ASP A 350 -4.23 29.82 28.51
N TYR A 351 -4.01 30.10 27.22
CA TYR A 351 -3.40 31.32 26.68
C TYR A 351 -2.05 31.70 27.32
N ARG A 352 -1.18 30.72 27.50
CA ARG A 352 0.24 30.92 27.88
C ARG A 352 1.14 31.10 26.67
#